data_AF-A0A131ZA91-F1
#
_entry.id   AF-A0A131ZA91-F1
#
_cell.length_a   1.000
_cell.length_b   1.000
_cell.length_c   1.000
_cell.angle_alpha   90.00
_cell.angle_beta   90.00
_cell.angle_gamma   90.00
#
_symmetry.space_group_name_H-M   'P 1'
#
loop_
_entity.id
_entity.type
_entity.pdbx_description
1 polymer ?
#
loop_
_entity_poly.entity_id
_entity_poly.type
_entity_poly.pdbx_seq_one_letter_code
_entity_poly.pdbx_strand_id
1 'polypeptide(L)'
;LMMTQKALPHLRQTKGSIVNVSSISSLTTLPNTAPYAVSKAALDHFTRCAALENAPYGVRVNAVNPAVILTPIIKDPAVSMEQHAERLQGSPTICAISNASRAIRTAGI
;
A
#
# COMPACT_ATOMS: atom_id res chain seq x y z
N LEU A 1 -9.44 0.07 -9.77
CA LEU A 1 -10.78 -0.52 -10.02
C LEU A 1 -10.93 -1.02 -11.45
N MET A 2 -10.80 -0.18 -12.48
CA MET A 2 -10.99 -0.58 -13.89
C MET A 2 -10.06 -1.72 -14.35
N MET A 3 -8.78 -1.70 -13.98
CA MET A 3 -7.84 -2.78 -14.31
C MET A 3 -8.29 -4.13 -13.76
N THR A 4 -8.77 -4.17 -12.51
CA THR A 4 -9.32 -5.37 -11.90
C THR A 4 -10.50 -5.89 -12.70
N GLN A 5 -11.47 -5.03 -13.02
CA GLN A 5 -12.65 -5.42 -13.81
C GLN A 5 -12.29 -6.03 -15.16
N LYS A 6 -11.31 -5.44 -15.87
CA LYS A 6 -10.86 -5.94 -17.17
C LYS A 6 -10.05 -7.23 -17.07
N ALA A 7 -9.27 -7.41 -16.01
CA ALA A 7 -8.46 -8.62 -15.81
C ALA A 7 -9.27 -9.81 -15.24
N LEU A 8 -10.37 -9.55 -14.54
CA LEU A 8 -11.15 -10.56 -13.82
C LEU A 8 -11.59 -11.76 -14.67
N PRO A 9 -12.06 -11.62 -15.93
CA PRO A 9 -12.43 -12.78 -16.75
C PRO A 9 -11.27 -13.78 -16.91
N HIS A 10 -10.06 -13.29 -17.16
CA HIS A 10 -8.87 -14.10 -17.33
C HIS A 10 -8.37 -14.69 -16.00
N LEU A 11 -8.46 -13.91 -14.92
CA LEU A 11 -8.06 -14.35 -13.59
C LEU A 11 -8.98 -15.44 -13.04
N ARG A 12 -10.30 -15.37 -13.30
CA ARG A 12 -11.26 -16.40 -12.89
C ARG A 12 -11.03 -17.73 -13.62
N GLN A 13 -10.65 -17.69 -14.90
CA GLN A 13 -10.30 -18.90 -15.66
C GLN A 13 -9.04 -19.57 -15.11
N THR A 14 -8.05 -18.77 -14.71
CA THR A 14 -6.73 -19.26 -14.27
C THR A 14 -6.61 -19.43 -12.75
N LYS A 15 -7.65 -19.07 -11.98
CA LYS A 15 -7.61 -18.99 -10.51
C LYS A 15 -6.43 -18.15 -10.01
N GLY A 16 -6.21 -17.01 -10.68
CA GLY A 16 -5.05 -16.16 -10.48
C GLY A 16 -5.10 -15.32 -9.20
N SER A 17 -4.21 -14.33 -9.11
CA SER A 17 -4.17 -13.41 -7.98
C SER A 17 -3.94 -11.96 -8.38
N ILE A 18 -4.50 -11.04 -7.61
CA ILE A 18 -4.32 -9.60 -7.71
C ILE A 18 -3.56 -9.11 -6.48
N VAL A 19 -2.53 -8.30 -6.69
CA VAL A 19 -1.81 -7.60 -5.62
C VAL A 19 -1.91 -6.11 -5.88
N ASN A 20 -2.59 -5.39 -4.99
CA ASN A 20 -2.72 -3.95 -5.04
C ASN A 20 -1.58 -3.30 -4.24
N VAL A 21 -0.92 -2.30 -4.83
CA VAL A 21 0.12 -1.53 -4.12
C VAL A 21 -0.54 -0.32 -3.46
N SER A 22 -0.80 -0.47 -2.16
CA SER A 22 -1.34 0.58 -1.32
C SER A 22 -0.23 1.45 -0.72
N SER A 23 -0.40 1.94 0.51
CA SER A 23 0.60 2.72 1.25
C SER A 23 0.35 2.59 2.74
N ILE A 24 1.36 2.81 3.56
CA ILE A 24 1.17 2.96 5.00
C ILE A 24 0.24 4.13 5.36
N SER A 25 0.11 5.12 4.48
CA SER A 25 -0.82 6.25 4.64
C SER A 25 -2.29 5.84 4.66
N SER A 26 -2.64 4.60 4.26
CA SER A 26 -4.00 4.08 4.42
C SER A 26 -4.32 3.70 5.88
N LEU A 27 -3.29 3.42 6.68
CA LEU A 27 -3.40 2.95 8.06
C LEU A 27 -2.97 4.02 9.07
N THR A 28 -2.11 4.95 8.66
CA THR A 28 -1.57 6.00 9.52
C THR A 28 -1.88 7.38 8.96
N THR A 29 -2.18 8.33 9.83
CA THR A 29 -2.44 9.72 9.46
C THR A 29 -1.16 10.53 9.43
N LEU A 30 -0.90 11.22 8.32
CA LEU A 30 0.18 12.20 8.20
C LEU A 30 -0.40 13.56 7.74
N PRO A 31 0.14 14.68 8.23
CA PRO A 31 -0.28 16.00 7.76
C PRO A 31 0.02 16.13 6.26
N ASN A 32 -0.80 16.92 5.55
CA ASN A 32 -0.65 17.23 4.13
C ASN A 32 -0.79 16.05 3.15
N THR A 33 -1.24 14.87 3.60
CA THR A 33 -1.44 13.70 2.72
C THR A 33 -2.90 13.26 2.60
N ALA A 34 -3.88 14.05 3.05
CA ALA A 34 -5.26 13.60 3.19
C ALA A 34 -5.88 12.99 1.91
N PRO A 35 -5.82 13.63 0.72
CA PRO A 35 -6.37 13.04 -0.50
C PRO A 35 -5.69 11.72 -0.88
N TYR A 36 -4.36 11.64 -0.71
CA TYR A 36 -3.59 10.43 -0.97
C TYR A 36 -3.93 9.32 0.03
N ALA A 37 -3.96 9.62 1.32
CA ALA A 37 -4.33 8.69 2.39
C ALA A 37 -5.73 8.12 2.17
N VAL A 38 -6.71 8.97 1.86
CA VAL A 38 -8.09 8.56 1.52
C VAL A 38 -8.09 7.62 0.30
N SER A 39 -7.35 7.96 -0.76
CA SER A 39 -7.28 7.12 -1.97
C SER A 39 -6.70 5.72 -1.67
N LYS A 40 -5.72 5.64 -0.76
CA LYS A 40 -5.07 4.38 -0.37
C LYS A 40 -5.91 3.59 0.61
N ALA A 41 -6.62 4.24 1.53
CA ALA A 41 -7.62 3.59 2.39
C ALA A 41 -8.79 3.01 1.57
N ALA A 42 -9.26 3.74 0.55
CA ALA A 42 -10.26 3.24 -0.38
C ALA A 42 -9.76 2.01 -1.16
N LEU A 43 -8.48 1.99 -1.57
CA LEU A 43 -7.87 0.84 -2.23
C LEU A 43 -7.78 -0.39 -1.32
N ASP A 44 -7.47 -0.20 -0.03
CA ASP A 44 -7.45 -1.30 0.95
C ASP A 44 -8.85 -1.87 1.17
N HIS A 45 -9.86 -1.00 1.31
CA HIS A 45 -11.24 -1.44 1.44
C HIS A 45 -11.72 -2.18 0.19
N PHE A 46 -11.43 -1.63 -0.99
CA PHE A 46 -11.70 -2.30 -2.26
C PHE A 46 -11.06 -3.68 -2.33
N THR A 47 -9.81 -3.82 -1.89
CA THR A 47 -9.09 -5.09 -1.89
C THR A 47 -9.84 -6.15 -1.09
N ARG A 48 -10.36 -5.79 0.09
CA ARG A 48 -11.16 -6.71 0.93
C ARG A 48 -12.47 -7.10 0.26
N CYS A 49 -13.21 -6.13 -0.30
CA CYS A 49 -14.45 -6.43 -1.03
C CYS A 49 -14.19 -7.33 -2.24
N ALA A 50 -13.20 -6.98 -3.07
CA ALA A 50 -12.86 -7.75 -4.26
C ALA A 50 -12.36 -9.16 -3.93
N ALA A 51 -11.67 -9.35 -2.79
CA ALA A 51 -11.27 -10.68 -2.33
C ALA A 51 -12.51 -11.54 -2.03
N LEU A 52 -13.47 -11.02 -1.26
CA LEU A 52 -14.69 -11.74 -0.91
C LEU A 52 -15.55 -12.04 -2.14
N GLU A 53 -15.75 -11.06 -3.02
CA GLU A 53 -16.54 -11.21 -4.25
C GLU A 53 -15.94 -12.24 -5.22
N ASN A 54 -14.62 -12.41 -5.21
CA ASN A 54 -13.94 -13.28 -6.16
C ASN A 54 -13.43 -14.61 -5.54
N ALA A 55 -13.59 -14.81 -4.24
CA ALA A 55 -13.26 -16.04 -3.55
C ALA A 55 -13.95 -17.30 -4.14
N PRO A 56 -15.26 -17.27 -4.51
CA PRO A 56 -15.93 -18.44 -5.12
C PRO A 56 -15.30 -18.88 -6.45
N TYR A 57 -14.60 -17.98 -7.14
CA TYR A 57 -13.91 -18.26 -8.40
C TYR A 57 -12.44 -18.65 -8.20
N GLY A 58 -11.98 -18.77 -6.96
CA GLY A 58 -10.59 -19.11 -6.63
C GLY A 58 -9.58 -17.98 -6.89
N VAL A 59 -10.04 -16.73 -7.07
CA VAL A 59 -9.15 -15.58 -7.27
C VAL A 59 -8.80 -14.95 -5.94
N ARG A 60 -7.50 -14.81 -5.66
CA ARG A 60 -7.01 -14.14 -4.43
C ARG A 60 -6.76 -12.67 -4.71
N VAL A 61 -7.14 -11.79 -3.78
CA VAL A 61 -6.88 -10.34 -3.89
C VAL A 61 -6.27 -9.87 -2.58
N ASN A 62 -5.08 -9.28 -2.65
CA ASN A 62 -4.35 -8.78 -1.47
C ASN A 62 -3.80 -7.37 -1.74
N ALA A 63 -3.49 -6.66 -0.66
CA ALA A 63 -2.81 -5.37 -0.71
C ALA A 63 -1.47 -5.46 0.01
N VAL A 64 -0.50 -4.70 -0.48
CA VAL A 64 0.74 -4.41 0.23
C VAL A 64 0.77 -2.93 0.56
N ASN A 65 1.21 -2.59 1.78
CA ASN A 65 1.24 -1.21 2.29
C ASN A 65 2.69 -0.83 2.60
N PRO A 66 3.47 -0.39 1.60
CA PRO A 66 4.83 0.07 1.84
C PRO A 66 4.85 1.30 2.73
N ALA A 67 5.86 1.36 3.60
CA ALA A 67 6.28 2.61 4.21
C ALA A 67 7.05 3.46 3.19
N VAL A 68 7.91 4.37 3.64
CA VAL A 68 8.70 5.19 2.73
C VAL A 68 9.77 4.33 2.03
N ILE A 69 9.74 4.29 0.69
CA ILE A 69 10.69 3.53 -0.13
C ILE A 69 11.43 4.50 -1.03
N LEU A 70 12.77 4.51 -0.96
CA LEU A 70 13.62 5.36 -1.77
C LEU A 70 13.39 5.08 -3.26
N THR A 71 12.69 6.01 -3.91
CA THR A 71 12.35 5.96 -5.33
C THR A 71 12.37 7.39 -5.87
N PRO A 72 12.49 7.59 -7.20
CA PRO A 72 12.54 8.94 -7.78
C PRO A 72 11.34 9.83 -7.43
N ILE A 73 10.18 9.26 -7.08
CA ILE A 73 8.95 10.00 -6.73
C ILE A 73 9.07 10.86 -5.46
N ILE A 74 9.94 10.46 -4.53
CA ILE A 74 10.18 11.16 -3.25
C ILE A 74 11.56 11.80 -3.20
N LYS A 75 12.33 11.72 -4.29
CA LYS A 75 13.65 12.33 -4.36
C LYS A 75 13.51 13.85 -4.27
N ASP A 76 14.16 14.42 -3.28
CA ASP A 76 14.46 15.85 -3.27
C ASP A 76 15.51 16.11 -4.35
N PRO A 77 15.20 16.90 -5.40
CA PRO A 77 16.14 17.17 -6.49
C PRO A 77 17.43 17.85 -6.00
N ALA A 78 17.42 18.48 -4.81
CA ALA A 78 18.58 19.15 -4.23
C ALA A 78 19.54 18.21 -3.48
N VAL A 79 19.24 16.91 -3.36
CA VAL A 79 19.91 16.01 -2.42
C VAL A 79 20.36 14.73 -3.13
N SER A 80 21.56 14.24 -2.80
CA SER A 80 22.07 12.97 -3.34
C SER A 80 21.26 11.77 -2.82
N MET A 81 21.31 10.63 -3.52
CA MET A 81 20.56 9.44 -3.10
C MET A 81 21.05 8.89 -1.76
N GLU A 82 22.36 8.93 -1.46
CA GLU A 82 22.89 8.59 -0.13
C GLU A 82 22.30 9.50 0.96
N GLN A 83 22.38 10.82 0.78
CA GLN A 83 21.90 11.78 1.77
C GLN A 83 20.39 11.65 2.01
N HIS A 84 19.64 11.32 0.95
CA HIS A 84 18.21 11.07 1.08
C HIS A 84 17.93 9.77 1.84
N ALA A 85 18.66 8.68 1.55
CA ALA A 85 18.55 7.42 2.26
C ALA A 85 18.85 7.58 3.77
N GLU A 86 19.89 8.33 4.10
CA GLU A 86 20.29 8.63 5.48
C GLU A 86 19.22 9.45 6.22
N ARG A 87 18.64 10.46 5.56
CA ARG A 87 17.50 11.23 6.11
C ARG A 87 16.28 10.35 6.37
N LEU A 88 16.00 9.40 5.48
CA LEU A 88 14.88 8.47 5.66
C LEU A 88 15.11 7.52 6.83
N GLN A 89 16.34 7.05 7.04
CA GLN A 89 16.70 6.16 8.14
C GLN A 89 16.75 6.91 9.49
N GLY A 90 17.24 8.15 9.50
CA GLY A 90 17.34 8.98 10.71
C GLY A 90 16.05 9.69 11.11
N SER A 91 15.01 9.67 10.26
CA SER A 91 13.75 10.37 10.55
C SER A 91 12.96 9.66 11.67
N PRO A 92 12.71 10.34 12.80
CA PRO A 92 11.92 9.77 13.90
C PRO A 92 10.50 9.42 13.45
N THR A 93 9.94 10.17 12.49
CA THR A 93 8.63 9.91 11.90
C THR A 93 8.61 8.59 11.13
N ILE A 94 9.65 8.29 10.34
CA ILE A 94 9.71 7.05 9.54
C ILE A 94 9.94 5.84 10.44
N CYS A 95 10.78 5.97 11.46
CA CYS A 95 10.96 4.94 12.49
C CYS A 95 9.67 4.69 13.27
N ALA A 96 8.92 5.74 13.63
CA ALA A 96 7.62 5.60 14.27
C ALA A 96 6.59 4.91 13.35
N ILE A 97 6.56 5.25 12.07
CA ILE A 97 5.69 4.61 11.07
C ILE A 97 6.04 3.13 10.88
N SER A 98 7.32 2.78 10.83
CA SER A 98 7.74 1.38 10.68
C SER A 98 7.31 0.54 11.91
N ASN A 99 7.46 1.09 13.11
CA ASN A 99 7.01 0.47 14.36
C ASN A 99 5.48 0.38 14.45
N ALA A 100 4.76 1.44 14.08
CA ALA A 100 3.29 1.45 14.02
C ALA A 100 2.75 0.42 13.02
N SER A 101 3.40 0.27 11.85
CA SER A 101 3.04 -0.75 10.86
C SER A 101 3.20 -2.18 11.39
N ARG A 102 4.14 -2.39 12.33
CA ARG A 102 4.38 -3.67 13.00
C ARG A 102 3.31 -3.92 14.06
N ALA A 103 2.98 -2.89 14.85
CA ALA A 103 1.96 -2.93 15.89
C ALA A 103 0.57 -3.24 15.34
N ILE A 104 0.19 -2.61 14.20
CA ILE A 104 -1.10 -2.86 13.54
C ILE A 104 -1.20 -4.31 13.04
N ARG A 105 -0.13 -4.87 12.45
CA ARG A 105 -0.11 -6.28 12.01
C ARG A 105 -0.22 -7.27 13.18
N THR A 106 0.37 -6.97 14.34
CA THR A 106 0.24 -7.82 15.53
C THR A 106 -1.12 -7.69 16.23
N ALA A 107 -1.84 -6.60 16.01
CA ALA A 107 -3.15 -6.35 16.61
C ALA A 107 -4.31 -7.08 15.91
N GLY A 108 -4.06 -7.80 14.81
CA GLY A 108 -5.08 -8.66 14.17
C GLY A 108 -6.24 -7.91 13.50
N ILE A 109 -6.09 -6.61 13.23
CA ILE A 109 -7.01 -5.78 12.43
C ILE A 109 -6.54 -5.64 10.98
#